data_AF-A0A3P6E717-F1
#
_entry.id   AF-A0A3P6E717-F1
#
_cell.length_a   1.000
_cell.length_b   1.000
_cell.length_c   1.000
_cell.angle_alpha   90.00
_cell.angle_beta   90.00
_cell.angle_gamma   90.00
#
_symmetry.space_group_name_H-M   'P 1'
#
loop_
_entity.id
_entity.type
_entity.pdbx_description
1 polymer ?
#
loop_
_entity_poly.entity_id
_entity_poly.type
_entity_poly.pdbx_seq_one_letter_code
_entity_poly.pdbx_strand_id
1 'polypeptide(L)'
;MNDVGICRLQLYHYGETNRALGLHTLCLLDIRVKEPTFESLCRGGKKQYEPPRYMTVNTAIEQLLEVEQKRGDSVYSEETECVGFARLGAEDQKILSGTMKQLESVDCGAPLHCLVIVGKTHPVEEEMLEFYKYGTAN
;
A
#
# COMPACT_ATOMS: atom_id res chain seq x y z
N MET A 1 11.86 -15.08 -3.50
CA MET A 1 12.50 -13.99 -4.26
C MET A 1 11.39 -12.97 -4.51
N ASN A 2 10.94 -12.36 -3.42
CA ASN A 2 9.62 -11.74 -3.34
C ASN A 2 9.79 -10.27 -3.69
N ASP A 3 9.39 -9.87 -4.91
CA ASP A 3 9.02 -8.50 -5.31
C ASP A 3 9.70 -7.35 -4.53
N VAL A 4 11.04 -7.39 -4.42
CA VAL A 4 11.83 -6.39 -3.67
C VAL A 4 12.10 -5.21 -4.60
N GLY A 5 11.05 -4.48 -4.95
CA GLY A 5 11.16 -3.11 -5.44
C GLY A 5 11.65 -2.20 -4.32
N ILE A 6 12.40 -1.16 -4.69
CA ILE A 6 13.07 -0.14 -3.85
C ILE A 6 12.16 0.59 -2.83
N CYS A 7 10.86 0.29 -2.82
CA CYS A 7 9.83 1.02 -2.08
C CYS A 7 9.90 0.86 -0.55
N ARG A 8 10.42 -0.26 0.00
CA ARG A 8 10.34 -0.57 1.44
C ARG A 8 10.90 0.51 2.37
N LEU A 9 12.13 0.95 2.14
CA LEU A 9 12.81 1.90 3.03
C LEU A 9 12.39 3.34 2.76
N GLN A 10 12.14 3.68 1.49
CA GLN A 10 11.80 5.04 1.10
C GLN A 10 10.43 5.43 1.64
N LEU A 11 9.43 4.56 1.49
CA LEU A 11 8.08 4.80 2.03
C LEU A 11 8.11 4.97 3.56
N TYR A 12 8.88 4.13 4.23
CA TYR A 12 9.01 4.16 5.69
C TYR A 12 9.68 5.43 6.18
N HIS A 13 10.80 5.85 5.59
CA HIS A 13 11.55 7.03 6.03
C HIS A 13 10.78 8.34 5.84
N TYR A 14 10.15 8.53 4.67
CA TYR A 14 9.34 9.74 4.45
C TYR A 14 8.08 9.74 5.32
N GLY A 15 7.45 8.58 5.47
CA GLY A 15 6.24 8.48 6.29
C GLY A 15 6.51 8.63 7.79
N GLU A 16 7.69 8.24 8.30
CA GLU A 16 8.16 8.57 9.65
C GLU A 16 8.16 10.09 9.89
N THR A 17 8.75 10.84 8.96
CA THR A 17 8.81 12.31 9.04
C THR A 17 7.41 12.93 9.00
N ASN A 18 6.58 12.49 8.06
CA ASN A 18 5.20 12.98 7.94
C ASN A 18 4.38 12.69 9.19
N ARG A 19 4.50 11.49 9.74
CA ARG A 19 3.79 11.07 10.95
C ARG A 19 4.23 11.87 12.18
N ALA A 20 5.52 12.16 12.31
CA ALA A 20 6.03 13.06 13.36
C ALA A 20 5.42 14.48 13.27
N LEU A 21 5.06 14.92 12.07
CA LEU A 21 4.37 16.19 11.82
C LEU A 21 2.84 16.10 11.85
N GLY A 22 2.28 14.90 12.09
CA GLY A 22 0.84 14.66 12.06
C GLY A 22 0.22 14.71 10.65
N LEU A 23 1.02 14.56 9.59
CA LEU A 23 0.56 14.60 8.20
C LEU A 23 0.14 13.22 7.70
N HIS A 24 -0.89 13.20 6.87
CA HIS A 24 -1.26 12.01 6.09
C HIS A 24 -0.19 11.69 5.06
N THR A 25 0.04 10.41 4.78
CA THR A 25 1.04 9.97 3.79
C THR A 25 0.37 9.15 2.70
N LEU A 26 0.42 9.65 1.45
CA LEU A 26 -0.01 8.89 0.27
C LEU A 26 1.12 7.97 -0.19
N CYS A 27 0.82 6.68 -0.28
CA CYS A 27 1.70 5.62 -0.72
C CYS A 27 1.23 5.12 -2.09
N LEU A 28 2.01 5.46 -3.13
CA LEU A 28 1.83 4.90 -4.47
C LEU A 28 2.50 3.54 -4.53
N LEU A 29 1.73 2.51 -4.92
CA LEU A 29 2.18 1.13 -4.91
C LEU A 29 2.87 0.75 -6.22
N ASP A 30 3.79 -0.19 -6.14
CA ASP A 30 4.65 -0.56 -7.28
C ASP A 30 3.85 -1.23 -8.41
N ILE A 31 4.22 -0.90 -9.64
CA ILE A 31 3.61 -1.40 -10.87
C ILE A 31 4.73 -1.83 -11.79
N ARG A 32 4.83 -3.15 -12.04
CA ARG A 32 5.85 -3.72 -12.92
C ARG A 32 5.20 -4.28 -14.16
N VAL A 33 5.38 -3.60 -15.28
CA VAL A 33 4.73 -3.95 -16.56
C VAL A 33 5.79 -4.01 -17.65
N LYS A 34 5.73 -5.06 -18.49
CA LYS A 34 6.66 -5.25 -19.62
C LYS A 34 8.14 -5.29 -19.22
N GLU A 35 8.46 -5.93 -18.09
CA GLU A 35 9.85 -6.26 -17.79
C GLU A 35 10.32 -7.41 -18.70
N PRO A 36 11.46 -7.28 -19.41
CA PRO A 36 12.01 -8.37 -20.18
C PRO A 36 12.46 -9.50 -19.25
N THR A 37 12.20 -10.75 -19.62
CA THR A 37 12.63 -11.90 -18.82
C THR A 37 14.15 -11.94 -18.70
N PHE A 38 14.66 -12.48 -17.59
CA PHE A 38 16.10 -12.62 -17.36
C PHE A 38 16.79 -13.37 -18.51
N GLU A 39 16.15 -14.41 -19.05
CA GLU A 39 16.66 -15.15 -20.20
C GLU A 39 16.74 -14.27 -21.47
N SER A 40 15.73 -13.43 -21.71
CA SER A 40 15.73 -12.49 -22.84
C SER A 40 16.83 -11.43 -22.71
N LEU A 41 17.15 -10.99 -21.49
CA LEU A 41 18.23 -10.03 -21.21
C LEU A 41 19.61 -10.64 -21.43
N CYS A 42 19.84 -11.88 -20.98
CA CYS A 42 21.14 -12.52 -21.03
C CYS A 42 21.52 -13.06 -22.42
N ARG A 43 20.55 -13.49 -23.23
CA ARG A 43 20.82 -14.21 -24.50
C ARG A 43 20.64 -13.39 -25.77
N GLY A 44 20.27 -12.11 -25.67
CA GLY A 44 20.05 -11.24 -26.85
C GLY A 44 18.98 -11.75 -27.82
N GLY A 45 18.11 -12.65 -27.36
CA GLY A 45 17.06 -13.31 -28.15
C GLY A 45 15.78 -12.49 -28.29
N LYS A 46 14.68 -13.14 -28.73
CA LYS A 46 13.36 -12.50 -28.83
C LYS A 46 12.94 -11.93 -27.47
N LYS A 47 12.48 -10.66 -27.47
CA LYS A 47 11.98 -9.97 -26.28
C LYS A 47 10.74 -10.67 -25.75
N GLN A 48 10.91 -11.47 -24.71
CA GLN A 48 9.83 -12.07 -23.96
C GLN A 48 9.61 -11.25 -22.70
N TYR A 49 8.37 -10.83 -22.47
CA TYR A 49 8.00 -9.96 -21.36
C TYR A 49 7.30 -10.77 -20.28
N GLU A 50 7.60 -10.46 -19.03
CA GLU A 50 6.86 -10.99 -17.90
C GLU A 50 5.44 -10.43 -17.85
N PRO A 51 4.46 -11.20 -17.32
CA PRO A 51 3.12 -10.69 -17.07
C PRO A 51 3.18 -9.50 -16.10
N PRO A 52 2.28 -8.51 -16.26
CA PRO A 52 2.26 -7.35 -15.40
C PRO A 52 1.95 -7.75 -13.96
N ARG A 53 2.71 -7.17 -13.01
CA ARG A 53 2.50 -7.34 -11.57
C ARG A 53 2.15 -5.98 -10.98
N TYR A 54 1.12 -5.97 -10.13
CA TYR A 54 0.66 -4.79 -9.42
C TYR A 54 0.70 -5.10 -7.94
N MET A 55 1.34 -4.23 -7.16
CA MET A 55 1.38 -4.37 -5.72
C MET A 55 0.00 -4.08 -5.12
N THR A 56 -0.45 -4.95 -4.21
CA THR A 56 -1.71 -4.79 -3.49
C THR A 56 -1.53 -4.00 -2.20
N VAL A 57 -2.63 -3.51 -1.62
CA VAL A 57 -2.63 -2.86 -0.30
C VAL A 57 -2.10 -3.83 0.76
N ASN A 58 -2.52 -5.09 0.70
CA ASN A 58 -2.10 -6.15 1.62
C ASN A 58 -0.58 -6.31 1.63
N THR A 59 0.03 -6.46 0.45
CA THR A 59 1.49 -6.57 0.33
C THR A 59 2.20 -5.30 0.79
N ALA A 60 1.64 -4.12 0.54
CA ALA A 60 2.24 -2.87 1.01
C ALA A 60 2.27 -2.79 2.54
N ILE A 61 1.17 -3.18 3.21
CA ILE A 61 1.07 -3.22 4.67
C ILE A 61 2.04 -4.26 5.25
N GLU A 62 2.05 -5.49 4.71
CA GLU A 62 2.96 -6.56 5.13
C GLU A 62 4.42 -6.07 5.07
N GLN A 63 4.80 -5.39 3.99
CA GLN A 63 6.14 -4.84 3.83
C GLN A 63 6.47 -3.74 4.85
N LEU A 64 5.51 -2.85 5.16
CA LEU A 64 5.71 -1.80 6.15
C LEU A 64 5.88 -2.37 7.56
N LEU A 65 5.04 -3.34 7.95
CA LEU A 65 5.12 -4.02 9.23
C LEU A 65 6.41 -4.87 9.35
N GLU A 66 6.87 -5.48 8.27
CA GLU A 66 8.14 -6.22 8.26
C GLU A 66 9.35 -5.28 8.44
N VAL A 67 9.32 -4.08 7.84
CA VAL A 67 10.37 -3.06 8.04
C VAL A 67 10.34 -2.56 9.48
N GLU A 68 9.15 -2.29 10.02
CA GLU A 68 8.97 -1.91 11.42
C GLU A 68 9.55 -2.96 12.37
N GLN A 69 9.21 -4.24 12.19
CA GLN A 69 9.72 -5.33 13.03
C GLN A 69 11.25 -5.44 13.01
N LYS A 70 11.89 -5.12 11.88
CA LYS A 70 13.35 -5.14 11.75
C LYS A 70 14.04 -3.92 12.35
N ARG A 71 13.40 -2.74 12.32
CA ARG A 71 13.99 -1.48 12.78
C ARG A 71 13.69 -1.22 14.26
N GLY A 72 12.47 -1.50 14.71
CA GLY A 72 12.02 -1.25 16.07
C GLY A 72 11.82 0.23 16.40
N ASP A 73 11.64 1.09 15.39
CA ASP A 73 11.53 2.55 15.55
C ASP A 73 10.13 2.97 16.05
N SER A 74 9.17 2.05 16.11
CA SER A 74 7.77 2.22 16.53
C SER A 74 7.02 3.29 15.74
N VAL A 75 7.32 3.41 14.45
CA VAL A 75 6.69 4.39 13.55
C VAL A 75 5.28 3.94 13.19
N TYR A 76 5.14 2.69 12.77
CA TYR A 76 3.86 2.07 12.44
C TYR A 76 3.60 0.88 13.36
N SER A 77 2.35 0.44 13.39
CA SER A 77 1.91 -0.73 14.14
C SER A 77 0.69 -1.35 13.47
N GLU A 78 0.34 -2.57 13.89
CA GLU A 78 -0.89 -3.24 13.47
C GLU A 78 -2.15 -2.39 13.67
N GLU A 79 -2.14 -1.52 14.69
CA GLU A 79 -3.24 -0.62 15.07
C GLU A 79 -3.20 0.74 14.35
N THR A 80 -2.22 0.97 13.48
CA THR A 80 -2.13 2.23 12.73
C THR A 80 -3.28 2.32 11.74
N GLU A 81 -4.06 3.40 11.82
CA GLU A 81 -5.14 3.69 10.88
C GLU A 81 -4.62 4.00 9.48
N CYS A 82 -5.25 3.39 8.48
CA CYS A 82 -4.92 3.58 7.08
C CYS A 82 -6.16 3.43 6.19
N VAL A 83 -6.02 3.89 4.95
CA VAL A 83 -7.08 3.82 3.94
C VAL A 83 -6.54 3.15 2.69
N GLY A 84 -7.14 2.02 2.34
CA GLY A 84 -6.88 1.29 1.10
C GLY A 84 -7.83 1.77 0.02
N PHE A 85 -7.27 2.06 -1.15
CA PHE A 85 -8.02 2.46 -2.33
C PHE A 85 -7.75 1.49 -3.46
N ALA A 86 -8.80 1.15 -4.20
CA ALA A 86 -8.71 0.37 -5.43
C ALA A 86 -9.55 1.01 -6.53
N ARG A 87 -8.96 1.12 -7.73
CA ARG A 87 -9.62 1.63 -8.94
C ARG A 87 -10.35 2.96 -8.74
N LEU A 88 -9.74 3.88 -7.99
CA LEU A 88 -10.28 5.23 -7.76
C LEU A 88 -10.73 5.88 -9.08
N GLY A 89 -12.00 6.30 -9.14
CA GLY A 89 -12.62 6.89 -10.33
C GLY A 89 -13.26 5.91 -11.30
N ALA A 90 -13.15 4.59 -11.08
CA ALA A 90 -13.91 3.58 -11.81
C ALA A 90 -15.29 3.33 -11.17
N GLU A 91 -16.23 2.76 -11.93
CA GLU A 91 -17.57 2.40 -11.44
C GLU A 91 -17.51 1.40 -10.26
N ASP A 92 -16.49 0.55 -10.27
CA ASP A 92 -16.26 -0.49 -9.27
C ASP A 92 -15.14 -0.12 -8.28
N GLN A 93 -14.91 1.18 -8.07
CA GLN A 93 -13.95 1.67 -7.08
C GLN A 93 -14.27 1.13 -5.69
N LYS A 94 -13.22 0.87 -4.89
CA LYS A 94 -13.35 0.52 -3.48
C LYS A 94 -12.48 1.43 -2.64
N ILE A 95 -13.06 1.91 -1.54
CA ILE A 95 -12.39 2.73 -0.52
C ILE A 95 -12.68 2.05 0.82
N LEU A 96 -11.62 1.72 1.55
CA LEU A 96 -11.70 0.99 2.81
C LEU A 96 -10.81 1.66 3.83
N SER A 97 -11.37 2.04 4.98
CA SER A 97 -10.65 2.59 6.13
C SER A 97 -10.56 1.53 7.24
N GLY A 98 -9.46 1.55 7.99
CA GLY A 98 -9.31 0.74 9.19
C GLY A 98 -7.85 0.57 9.58
N THR A 99 -7.60 -0.30 10.54
CA THR A 99 -6.24 -0.56 11.00
C THR A 99 -5.43 -1.32 9.95
N MET A 100 -4.11 -1.18 9.98
CA MET A 100 -3.21 -1.94 9.11
C MET A 100 -3.49 -3.45 9.18
N LYS A 101 -3.71 -3.99 10.37
CA LYS A 101 -4.06 -5.41 10.56
C LYS A 101 -5.37 -5.81 9.87
N GLN A 102 -6.38 -4.94 9.93
CA GLN A 102 -7.64 -5.20 9.26
C GLN A 102 -7.39 -5.22 7.75
N LEU A 103 -6.83 -4.14 7.19
CA LEU A 103 -6.65 -3.99 5.75
C LEU A 103 -5.66 -4.99 5.14
N GLU A 104 -4.70 -5.49 5.92
CA GLU A 104 -3.79 -6.57 5.52
C GLU A 104 -4.55 -7.84 5.11
N SER A 105 -5.70 -8.11 5.72
CA SER A 105 -6.51 -9.32 5.45
C SER A 105 -7.64 -9.13 4.43
N VAL A 106 -7.87 -7.91 3.96
CA VAL A 106 -9.07 -7.55 3.18
C VAL A 106 -8.81 -7.54 1.68
N ASP A 107 -9.72 -8.13 0.92
CA ASP A 107 -9.68 -8.05 -0.55
C ASP A 107 -10.17 -6.69 -1.07
N CYS A 108 -9.21 -5.85 -1.44
CA CYS A 108 -9.46 -4.55 -2.08
C CYS A 108 -9.91 -4.68 -3.55
N GLY A 109 -9.91 -5.89 -4.13
CA GLY A 109 -10.31 -6.17 -5.51
C GLY A 109 -9.17 -6.07 -6.51
N ALA A 110 -9.53 -5.79 -7.76
CA ALA A 110 -8.57 -5.67 -8.86
C ALA A 110 -7.74 -4.36 -8.78
N PRO A 111 -6.49 -4.36 -9.27
CA PRO A 111 -5.63 -3.17 -9.33
C PRO A 111 -6.23 -2.08 -10.24
N LEU A 112 -5.80 -0.81 -10.16
CA LEU A 112 -4.67 -0.25 -9.41
C LEU A 112 -5.01 0.12 -7.97
N HIS A 113 -4.05 -0.06 -7.07
CA HIS A 113 -4.20 0.22 -5.65
C HIS A 113 -3.32 1.37 -5.19
N CYS A 114 -3.78 2.12 -4.19
CA CYS A 114 -2.95 3.00 -3.37
C CYS A 114 -3.33 2.88 -1.90
N LEU A 115 -2.40 3.28 -1.03
CA LEU A 115 -2.57 3.24 0.42
C LEU A 115 -2.35 4.66 0.95
N VAL A 116 -3.17 5.10 1.90
CA VAL A 116 -2.92 6.32 2.67
C VAL A 116 -2.75 5.93 4.13
N ILE A 117 -1.64 6.33 4.73
CA ILE A 117 -1.42 6.20 6.17
C ILE A 117 -1.96 7.47 6.83
N VAL A 118 -2.87 7.30 7.78
CA VAL A 118 -3.55 8.40 8.44
C VAL A 118 -2.61 9.05 9.47
N GLY A 119 -2.50 10.38 9.38
CA GLY A 119 -1.81 11.24 10.34
C GLY A 119 -2.75 11.70 11.45
N LYS A 120 -2.64 12.96 11.86
CA LYS A 120 -3.55 13.57 12.82
C LYS A 120 -4.83 13.99 12.10
N THR A 121 -5.98 13.57 12.63
CA THR A 121 -7.30 13.83 12.05
C THR A 121 -8.01 15.02 12.69
N HIS A 122 -8.84 15.69 11.90
CA HIS A 122 -9.91 16.57 12.37
C HIS A 122 -11.22 15.77 12.51
N PRO A 123 -12.18 16.14 13.39
CA PRO A 123 -13.43 15.39 13.56
C PRO A 123 -14.20 15.10 12.26
N VAL A 124 -14.19 16.04 11.32
CA VAL A 124 -14.81 15.85 9.99
C VAL A 124 -14.11 14.75 9.17
N GLU A 125 -12.79 14.60 9.30
CA GLU A 125 -12.07 13.50 8.66
C GLU A 125 -12.39 12.16 9.34
N GLU A 126 -12.56 12.15 10.67
CA GLU A 126 -12.95 10.95 11.42
C GLU A 126 -14.32 10.43 11.00
N GLU A 127 -15.29 11.34 10.81
CA GLU A 127 -16.61 10.99 10.26
C GLU A 127 -16.49 10.35 8.87
N MET A 128 -15.58 10.86 8.03
CA MET A 128 -15.34 10.31 6.69
C MET A 128 -14.63 8.95 6.72
N LEU A 129 -13.69 8.75 7.64
CA LEU A 129 -13.03 7.45 7.86
C LEU A 129 -14.04 6.41 8.34
N GLU A 130 -14.88 6.77 9.31
CA GLU A 130 -15.94 5.89 9.83
C GLU A 130 -16.93 5.48 8.73
N PHE A 131 -17.26 6.40 7.81
CA PHE A 131 -18.11 6.09 6.65
C PHE A 131 -17.55 4.97 5.77
N TYR A 132 -16.23 4.86 5.62
CA TYR A 132 -15.57 3.82 4.81
C TYR A 132 -14.98 2.68 5.64
N LYS A 133 -15.30 2.60 6.92
CA LYS A 133 -14.65 1.66 7.83
C LYS A 133 -14.97 0.21 7.48
N TYR A 134 -13.93 -0.61 7.45
CA TYR A 134 -14.03 -2.03 7.20
C TYR A 134 -14.83 -2.72 8.31
N GLY A 135 -15.86 -3.49 7.91
CA GLY A 135 -16.74 -4.22 8.84
C GLY A 135 -18.05 -3.49 9.17
N THR A 136 -18.20 -2.23 8.77
CA THR A 136 -19.50 -1.56 8.77
C THR A 136 -20.21 -1.93 7.48
N ALA A 137 -21.36 -2.60 7.58
CA ALA A 137 -22.16 -2.97 6.42
C ALA A 137 -22.66 -1.70 5.72
N ASN A 138 -22.05 -1.36 4.58
CA ASN A 138 -22.58 -0.40 3.60
C ASN A 138 -23.07 -1.14 2.38
#